data_AF-A0A9P0LBH7-F1
#
_entry.id   AF-A0A9P0LBH7-F1
#
_cell.length_a   1.000
_cell.length_b   1.000
_cell.length_c   1.000
_cell.angle_alpha   90.00
_cell.angle_beta   90.00
_cell.angle_gamma   90.00
#
_symmetry.space_group_name_H-M   'P 1'
#
loop_
_entity.id
_entity.type
_entity.pdbx_description
1 polymer ?
#
loop_
_entity_poly.entity_id
_entity_poly.type
_entity_poly.pdbx_seq_one_letter_code
_entity_poly.pdbx_strand_id
1 'polypeptide(L)'
;MVESCSAVNCCNRRREDVKMKFHWIPTDPNMRKLWLHGIRRENFTPSTTTVICEKRFTPQDYEPISRKNLAIEGFWKENMNT
;
A
#
# COMPACT_ATOMS: atom_id res chain seq x y z
N MET A 1 19.10 6.02 5.76
CA MET A 1 18.48 6.69 4.59
C MET A 1 17.07 7.10 4.99
N VAL A 2 16.67 8.36 4.79
CA VAL A 2 15.31 8.82 5.14
C VAL A 2 14.39 8.59 3.95
N GLU A 3 13.27 7.91 4.17
CA GLU A 3 12.26 7.70 3.13
C GLU A 3 11.49 9.00 2.83
N SER A 4 11.41 9.38 1.55
CA SER A 4 10.67 10.54 1.07
C SER A 4 9.69 10.15 -0.03
N CYS A 5 8.51 10.77 -0.03
CA CYS A 5 7.52 10.51 -1.07
C CYS A 5 8.06 10.92 -2.44
N SER A 6 7.95 10.01 -3.42
CA SER A 6 8.51 10.20 -4.77
C SER A 6 7.55 10.90 -5.74
N ALA A 7 6.29 11.12 -5.33
CA ALA A 7 5.28 11.79 -6.14
C ALA A 7 5.60 13.28 -6.37
N VAL A 8 5.29 13.78 -7.57
CA VAL A 8 5.47 15.21 -7.90
C VAL A 8 4.65 16.09 -6.96
N ASN A 9 5.24 17.20 -6.52
CA ASN A 9 4.69 18.16 -5.55
C ASN A 9 4.37 17.52 -4.18
N CYS A 10 5.13 16.52 -3.76
CA CYS A 10 5.03 15.95 -2.41
C CYS A 10 6.32 16.18 -1.63
N CYS A 11 6.23 16.86 -0.49
CA CYS A 11 7.38 17.08 0.40
C CYS A 11 7.34 16.21 1.65
N ASN A 12 6.43 15.23 1.71
CA ASN A 12 6.30 14.34 2.87
C ASN A 12 7.53 13.43 2.98
N ARG A 13 8.10 13.39 4.17
CA ARG A 13 9.24 12.55 4.55
C ARG A 13 8.86 11.74 5.76
N ARG A 14 9.42 10.53 5.91
CA ARG A 14 9.26 9.75 7.13
C ARG A 14 9.88 10.53 8.28
N ARG A 15 9.08 10.78 9.30
CA ARG A 15 9.51 11.38 10.55
C ARG A 15 8.94 10.56 11.70
N GLU A 16 9.64 10.54 12.84
CA GLU A 16 9.24 9.75 14.00
C GLU A 16 8.06 10.37 14.76
N ASP A 17 7.91 11.70 14.69
CA ASP A 17 6.82 12.47 15.30
C ASP A 17 5.48 12.29 14.58
N VAL A 18 5.50 11.87 13.31
CA VAL A 18 4.29 11.70 12.50
C VAL A 18 4.13 10.25 12.09
N LYS A 19 3.07 9.60 12.58
CA LYS A 19 2.69 8.25 12.16
C LYS A 19 2.06 8.30 10.77
N MET A 20 2.90 8.38 9.74
CA MET A 20 2.51 8.36 8.34
C MET A 20 2.94 7.05 7.67
N LYS A 21 2.03 6.42 6.93
CA LYS A 21 2.38 5.22 6.15
C LYS A 21 3.07 5.61 4.84
N PHE A 22 4.11 4.84 4.51
CA PHE A 22 4.78 4.88 3.22
C PHE A 22 4.62 3.52 2.57
N HIS A 23 4.21 3.53 1.31
CA HIS A 23 3.95 2.34 0.54
C HIS A 23 4.97 2.20 -0.58
N TRP A 24 5.42 0.97 -0.76
CA TRP A 24 6.37 0.60 -1.79
C TRP A 24 5.63 0.40 -3.10
N ILE A 25 6.30 0.68 -4.21
CA ILE A 25 5.70 0.47 -5.52
C ILE A 25 5.52 -1.03 -5.75
N PRO A 26 4.32 -1.48 -6.16
CA PRO A 26 4.05 -2.89 -6.37
C PRO A 26 4.90 -3.47 -7.52
N THR A 27 5.23 -4.75 -7.40
CA THR A 27 5.93 -5.51 -8.45
C THR A 27 4.98 -5.85 -9.60
N ASP A 28 3.69 -6.01 -9.32
CA ASP A 28 2.68 -6.29 -10.33
C ASP A 28 2.68 -5.20 -11.42
N PRO A 29 2.87 -5.56 -12.70
CA PRO A 29 3.04 -4.58 -13.76
C PRO A 29 1.80 -3.72 -14.01
N ASN A 30 0.59 -4.24 -13.76
CA ASN A 30 -0.65 -3.49 -13.99
C ASN A 30 -0.82 -2.42 -12.90
N MET A 31 -0.67 -2.81 -11.63
CA MET A 31 -0.69 -1.87 -10.51
C MET A 31 0.46 -0.88 -10.58
N ARG A 32 1.66 -1.32 -10.96
CA ARG A 32 2.82 -0.45 -11.13
C ARG A 32 2.59 0.65 -12.16
N LYS A 33 1.92 0.34 -13.28
CA LYS A 33 1.54 1.37 -14.28
C LYS A 33 0.63 2.44 -13.69
N LEU A 34 -0.39 2.05 -12.91
CA LEU A 34 -1.30 2.99 -12.25
C LEU A 34 -0.55 3.90 -11.26
N TRP A 35 0.36 3.32 -10.49
CA TRP A 35 1.20 4.07 -9.55
C TRP A 35 2.13 5.05 -10.24
N LEU A 36 2.80 4.61 -11.32
CA LEU A 36 3.69 5.48 -12.10
C LEU A 36 2.92 6.64 -12.75
N HIS A 37 1.72 6.37 -13.24
CA HIS A 37 0.82 7.41 -13.73
C HIS A 37 0.45 8.42 -12.63
N GLY A 38 0.14 7.94 -11.41
CA GLY A 38 -0.14 8.78 -10.25
C GLY A 38 1.05 9.61 -9.73
N ILE A 39 2.28 9.09 -9.89
CA ILE A 39 3.52 9.81 -9.54
C ILE A 39 3.74 11.03 -10.45
N ARG A 40 3.23 10.99 -11.69
CA ARG A 40 3.30 12.07 -12.70
C ARG A 40 4.72 12.55 -13.01
N ARG A 41 5.67 11.62 -13.04
CA ARG A 41 7.08 11.92 -13.33
C ARG A 41 7.47 11.25 -14.65
N GLU A 42 7.89 12.05 -15.62
CA GLU A 42 8.34 11.57 -16.91
C GLU A 42 9.65 10.78 -16.77
N ASN A 43 9.79 9.72 -17.58
CA ASN A 43 10.98 8.84 -17.62
C ASN A 43 11.43 8.33 -16.24
N PHE A 44 10.47 8.10 -15.34
CA PHE A 44 10.76 7.68 -13.98
C PHE A 44 10.86 6.15 -13.85
N THR A 45 12.04 5.68 -13.50
CA THR A 45 12.28 4.27 -13.16
C THR A 45 12.30 4.12 -11.64
N PRO A 46 11.26 3.52 -11.03
CA PRO A 46 11.24 3.33 -9.59
C PRO A 46 12.31 2.32 -9.17
N SER A 47 13.02 2.67 -8.11
CA SER A 47 13.96 1.79 -7.40
C SER A 47 13.24 1.07 -6.25
N THR A 48 13.90 0.10 -5.64
CA THR A 48 13.40 -0.62 -4.44
C THR A 48 13.16 0.31 -3.26
N THR A 49 13.84 1.45 -3.19
CA THR A 49 13.67 2.47 -2.14
C THR A 49 12.59 3.50 -2.48
N THR A 50 11.95 3.39 -3.64
CA THR A 50 10.94 4.35 -4.08
C THR A 50 9.62 4.10 -3.37
N VAL A 51 9.22 5.07 -2.56
CA VAL A 51 8.00 5.01 -1.75
C VAL A 51 7.08 6.20 -2.00
N ILE A 52 5.79 5.98 -1.74
CA ILE A 52 4.73 6.98 -1.82
C ILE A 52 4.01 7.07 -0.47
N CYS A 53 3.78 8.28 0.02
CA CYS A 53 3.07 8.49 1.28
C CYS A 53 1.56 8.25 1.15
N GLU A 54 0.91 7.85 2.24
CA GLU A 54 -0.53 7.56 2.27
C GLU A 54 -1.43 8.71 1.81
N LYS A 55 -0.99 9.99 1.94
CA LYS A 55 -1.75 11.16 1.47
C LYS A 55 -2.01 11.19 -0.05
N ARG A 56 -1.35 10.33 -0.83
CA ARG A 56 -1.60 10.18 -2.27
C ARG A 56 -2.66 9.15 -2.60
N PHE A 57 -3.16 8.45 -1.59
CA PHE A 57 -4.22 7.47 -1.70
C PHE A 57 -5.46 8.01 -1.02
N THR A 58 -6.60 7.70 -1.61
CA THR A 58 -7.92 7.86 -1.01
C THR A 58 -8.30 6.56 -0.29
N PRO A 59 -9.24 6.59 0.67
CA PRO A 59 -9.71 5.37 1.33
C PRO A 59 -10.21 4.29 0.36
N GLN A 60 -10.70 4.68 -0.82
CA GLN A 60 -11.19 3.81 -1.88
C GLN A 60 -10.06 3.07 -2.62
N ASP A 61 -8.84 3.61 -2.60
CA ASP A 61 -7.67 2.97 -3.21
C ASP A 61 -7.13 1.81 -2.35
N TYR A 62 -7.60 1.70 -1.11
CA TYR A 62 -7.27 0.58 -0.23
C TYR A 62 -8.31 -0.52 -0.41
N GLU A 63 -7.84 -1.72 -0.73
CA GLU A 63 -8.71 -2.89 -0.63
C GLU A 63 -9.17 -3.02 0.83
N PRO A 64 -10.49 -3.11 1.08
CA PRO A 64 -10.94 -3.50 2.40
C PRO A 64 -10.30 -4.84 2.70
N ILE A 65 -9.75 -5.00 3.91
CA ILE A 65 -9.18 -6.27 4.37
C ILE A 65 -10.30 -7.30 4.30
N SER A 66 -10.48 -7.93 3.15
CA SER A 66 -11.44 -8.99 2.99
C SER A 66 -10.85 -10.14 3.79
N ARG A 67 -11.51 -10.52 4.88
CA ARG A 67 -11.19 -11.71 5.68
C ARG A 67 -11.45 -12.97 4.84
N LYS A 68 -10.84 -13.09 3.66
CA LYS A 68 -11.10 -14.21 2.75
C LYS A 68 -10.38 -15.50 3.16
N ASN A 69 -9.53 -15.48 4.20
CA ASN A 69 -8.78 -16.66 4.65
C ASN A 69 -8.90 -16.93 6.16
N LEU A 70 -10.09 -16.82 6.74
CA LEU A 70 -10.39 -17.35 8.09
C LEU A 70 -11.43 -18.48 8.09
N ALA A 71 -11.70 -19.11 6.95
CA ALA A 71 -12.77 -20.11 6.86
C ALA A 71 -12.43 -21.36 6.01
N ILE A 72 -11.17 -21.79 5.96
CA ILE A 72 -10.79 -23.14 5.53
C ILE A 72 -9.36 -23.34 6.08
N GLU A 73 -9.05 -24.16 7.08
CA GLU A 73 -9.70 -25.37 7.57
C GLU A 73 -9.54 -25.50 9.09
N GLY A 74 -10.60 -25.98 9.75
CA GLY A 74 -10.65 -26.24 11.18
C GLY A 74 -11.54 -25.26 11.95
N PHE A 75 -12.13 -25.59 13.09
CA PHE A 75 -11.91 -26.76 13.90
C PHE A 75 -12.89 -26.63 15.09
N TRP A 76 -13.99 -27.39 15.01
CA TRP A 76 -14.65 -28.06 16.12
C TRP A 76 -14.88 -27.29 17.43
N LYS A 77 -16.14 -26.88 17.70
CA LYS A 77 -16.79 -27.22 18.99
C LYS A 77 -18.30 -27.01 19.14
N GLU A 78 -19.01 -26.27 18.30
CA GLU A 78 -20.34 -25.77 18.74
C GLU A 78 -21.60 -26.29 18.03
N ASN A 79 -21.54 -27.26 17.11
CA ASN A 79 -22.76 -27.75 16.45
C ASN A 79 -22.90 -29.30 16.41
N MET A 80 -22.45 -29.97 17.46
CA MET A 80 -22.87 -31.35 17.79
C MET A 80 -23.55 -31.34 19.16
N ASN A 81 -24.73 -30.72 19.24
CA ASN A 81 -25.80 -31.01 20.19
C ASN A 81 -26.97 -30.07 19.94
N THR A 82 -27.79 -30.35 18.94
CA THR A 82 -29.25 -30.25 19.04
C THR A 82 -29.85 -31.27 18.09
#